data_AF-A0A2E7R5N9-F1
#
_entry.id   AF-A0A2E7R5N9-F1
#
_cell.length_a   1.000
_cell.length_b   1.000
_cell.length_c   1.000
_cell.angle_alpha   90.00
_cell.angle_beta   90.00
_cell.angle_gamma   90.00
#
_symmetry.space_group_name_H-M   'P 1'
#
loop_
_entity.id
_entity.type
_entity.pdbx_description
1 polymer ?
#
loop_
_entity_poly.entity_id
_entity_poly.type
_entity_poly.pdbx_seq_one_letter_code
_entity_poly.pdbx_strand_id
1 'polypeptide(L)'
;MNIKYIYVIIFFFNIFNTMSQAIEKPYHHVTDEKGNIISFRNPEGSPKIGDFSFKWSFKVFNEEKKKINTDVPPGHVINKKEVFENLKKYKNNDYVAWIGHATFLIKLGNTTIITDPVFEKNMGPLIFGPKRYVDPAINLSEIPEINLFLLTHNHYDHLSTRTIQRFPYKKAKILAPLKLAKYFTRNGFSDVNEMDWYDEIKVNDLKITMVPAVHWSKRSLWDTNKTLWGSFLIEYKNKKIFFACDT
;
A
#
# COMPACT_ATOMS: atom_id res chain seq x y z
N MET A 1 19.56 -16.59 -78.64
CA MET A 1 18.10 -16.77 -78.45
C MET A 1 17.92 -17.88 -77.43
N ASN A 2 17.18 -17.79 -76.32
CA ASN A 2 16.33 -16.74 -75.77
C ASN A 2 16.01 -17.11 -74.30
N ILE A 3 16.15 -16.14 -73.40
CA ILE A 3 15.15 -15.75 -72.37
C ILE A 3 14.85 -16.73 -71.21
N LYS A 4 15.36 -16.32 -70.03
CA LYS A 4 14.75 -16.35 -68.68
C LYS A 4 14.51 -17.72 -68.02
N TYR A 5 15.47 -18.11 -67.17
CA TYR A 5 15.15 -18.88 -65.97
C TYR A 5 14.39 -17.98 -65.00
N ILE A 6 13.10 -18.29 -64.86
CA ILE A 6 12.15 -17.65 -63.96
C ILE A 6 12.38 -18.19 -62.55
N TYR A 7 12.59 -17.25 -61.63
CA TYR A 7 12.65 -17.45 -60.19
C TYR A 7 11.36 -18.12 -59.69
N VAL A 8 11.47 -19.32 -59.13
CA VAL A 8 10.45 -19.89 -58.24
C VAL A 8 11.05 -19.90 -56.84
N ILE A 9 11.07 -18.72 -56.21
CA ILE A 9 11.27 -18.61 -54.77
C ILE A 9 9.86 -18.68 -54.15
N ILE A 10 9.56 -19.83 -53.57
CA ILE A 10 8.34 -20.07 -52.81
C ILE A 10 8.37 -19.16 -51.58
N PHE A 11 7.42 -18.23 -51.58
CA PHE A 11 6.77 -17.58 -50.45
C PHE A 11 7.16 -18.10 -49.05
N PHE A 12 7.94 -17.30 -48.32
CA PHE A 12 7.79 -17.16 -46.87
C PHE A 12 7.80 -15.67 -46.55
N PHE A 13 6.70 -15.00 -46.92
CA PHE A 13 6.26 -13.78 -46.25
C PHE A 13 5.85 -14.17 -44.83
N ASN A 14 6.81 -14.30 -43.91
CA ASN A 14 6.53 -14.09 -42.49
C ASN A 14 6.37 -12.58 -42.30
N ILE A 15 5.20 -12.07 -42.71
CA ILE A 15 4.64 -10.88 -42.10
C ILE A 15 4.49 -11.27 -40.64
N PHE A 16 5.47 -10.88 -39.82
CA PHE A 16 5.22 -10.70 -38.40
C PHE A 16 4.07 -9.70 -38.33
N ASN A 17 2.84 -10.23 -38.24
CA ASN A 17 1.72 -9.49 -37.71
C ASN A 17 2.15 -9.10 -36.30
N THR A 18 2.72 -7.91 -36.18
CA THR A 18 2.66 -7.13 -34.96
C THR A 18 1.20 -6.76 -34.76
N MET A 19 0.37 -7.76 -34.42
CA MET A 19 -0.74 -7.50 -33.55
C MET A 19 -0.11 -7.07 -32.23
N SER A 20 0.05 -5.75 -32.09
CA SER A 20 -0.07 -5.13 -30.78
C SER A 20 -1.50 -5.44 -30.31
N GLN A 21 -1.70 -6.68 -29.85
CA GLN A 21 -2.81 -7.00 -29.00
C GLN A 21 -2.51 -6.18 -27.76
N ALA A 22 -3.11 -4.99 -27.67
CA ALA A 22 -3.09 -4.22 -26.45
C ALA A 22 -3.48 -5.20 -25.35
N ILE A 23 -2.52 -5.58 -24.50
CA ILE A 23 -2.75 -6.51 -23.42
C ILE A 23 -3.96 -5.94 -22.69
N GLU A 24 -5.06 -6.69 -22.73
CA GLU A 24 -6.31 -6.25 -22.13
C GLU A 24 -6.00 -5.96 -20.66
N LYS A 25 -6.30 -4.74 -20.22
CA LYS A 25 -5.92 -4.33 -18.88
C LYS A 25 -6.67 -5.20 -17.87
N PRO A 26 -6.04 -5.51 -16.72
CA PRO A 26 -6.72 -6.24 -15.67
C PRO A 26 -8.06 -5.60 -15.31
N TYR A 27 -9.04 -6.43 -14.93
CA TYR A 27 -10.40 -5.98 -14.65
C TYR A 27 -10.45 -4.75 -13.76
N HIS A 28 -9.65 -4.68 -12.69
CA HIS A 28 -9.68 -3.59 -11.72
C HIS A 28 -9.22 -2.24 -12.26
N HIS A 29 -8.66 -2.17 -13.48
CA HIS A 29 -8.31 -0.92 -14.15
C HIS A 29 -9.54 -0.36 -14.89
N VAL A 30 -9.95 0.85 -14.53
CA VAL A 30 -10.97 1.59 -15.28
C VAL A 30 -10.26 2.56 -16.23
N THR A 31 -10.55 2.44 -17.53
CA THR A 31 -9.90 3.25 -18.56
C THR A 31 -10.84 4.23 -19.25
N ASP A 32 -10.27 5.32 -19.78
CA ASP A 32 -10.95 6.16 -20.77
C ASP A 32 -10.98 5.49 -22.16
N GLU A 33 -11.62 6.14 -23.14
CA GLU A 33 -11.69 5.69 -24.54
C GLU A 33 -10.31 5.56 -25.22
N LYS A 34 -9.29 6.22 -24.67
CA LYS A 34 -7.90 6.17 -25.16
C LYS A 34 -7.07 5.09 -24.45
N GLY A 35 -7.67 4.32 -23.55
CA GLY A 35 -7.01 3.27 -22.78
C GLY A 35 -6.18 3.78 -21.59
N ASN A 36 -6.24 5.06 -21.22
CA ASN A 36 -5.55 5.58 -20.04
C ASN A 36 -6.29 5.15 -18.78
N ILE A 37 -5.56 4.69 -17.75
CA ILE A 37 -6.18 4.38 -16.45
C ILE A 37 -6.66 5.68 -15.83
N ILE A 38 -7.95 5.79 -15.53
CA ILE A 38 -8.56 6.95 -14.88
C ILE A 38 -8.93 6.68 -13.41
N SER A 39 -9.26 5.43 -13.08
CA SER A 39 -9.56 4.99 -11.71
C SER A 39 -9.37 3.48 -11.55
N PHE A 40 -9.58 2.98 -10.34
CA PHE A 40 -9.56 1.57 -10.00
C PHE A 40 -10.90 1.12 -9.39
N ARG A 41 -11.14 -0.19 -9.39
CA ARG A 41 -12.34 -0.81 -8.80
C ARG A 41 -12.00 -2.09 -8.04
N ASN A 42 -12.89 -2.50 -7.14
CA ASN A 42 -12.75 -3.73 -6.36
C ASN A 42 -12.79 -4.99 -7.25
N PRO A 43 -12.33 -6.15 -6.72
CA PRO A 43 -12.44 -7.43 -7.41
C PRO A 43 -13.88 -7.74 -7.85
N GLU A 44 -14.03 -8.55 -8.90
CA GLU A 44 -15.35 -9.02 -9.35
C GLU A 44 -16.12 -9.70 -8.21
N GLY A 45 -17.44 -9.44 -8.14
CA GLY A 45 -18.30 -9.98 -7.09
C GLY A 45 -18.21 -9.27 -5.72
N SER A 46 -17.35 -8.26 -5.57
CA SER A 46 -17.26 -7.50 -4.31
C SER A 46 -18.56 -6.74 -3.98
N PRO A 47 -18.87 -6.55 -2.68
CA PRO A 47 -19.97 -5.69 -2.25
C PRO A 47 -19.87 -4.28 -2.86
N LYS A 48 -20.99 -3.74 -3.34
CA LYS A 48 -21.04 -2.38 -3.88
C LYS A 48 -21.30 -1.39 -2.75
N ILE A 49 -20.46 -0.35 -2.67
CA ILE A 49 -20.71 0.80 -1.78
C ILE A 49 -22.03 1.45 -2.21
N GLY A 50 -23.01 1.51 -1.30
CA GLY A 50 -24.31 2.14 -1.55
C GLY A 50 -25.49 1.18 -1.68
N ASP A 51 -25.27 -0.15 -1.64
CA ASP A 51 -26.35 -1.14 -1.59
C ASP A 51 -26.89 -1.38 -0.17
N PHE A 52 -27.03 -0.29 0.59
CA PHE A 52 -27.58 -0.33 1.94
C PHE A 52 -28.93 0.37 1.92
N SER A 53 -29.97 -0.33 2.38
CA SER A 53 -31.30 0.24 2.71
C SER A 53 -31.24 1.31 3.83
N PHE A 54 -30.05 1.65 4.29
CA PHE A 54 -29.77 2.51 5.41
C PHE A 54 -29.57 3.97 4.97
N LYS A 55 -30.41 4.86 5.50
CA LYS A 55 -30.27 6.32 5.32
C LYS A 55 -29.20 6.84 6.28
N TRP A 56 -28.02 7.18 5.76
CA TRP A 56 -26.95 7.76 6.57
C TRP A 56 -27.33 9.13 7.15
N SER A 57 -27.01 9.38 8.42
CA SER A 57 -27.22 10.65 9.09
C SER A 57 -25.99 11.07 9.87
N PHE A 58 -25.33 12.15 9.43
CA PHE A 58 -24.19 12.74 10.13
C PHE A 58 -24.55 13.25 11.53
N LYS A 59 -25.80 13.66 11.74
CA LYS A 59 -26.28 14.09 13.06
C LYS A 59 -26.26 12.91 14.03
N VAL A 60 -26.90 11.80 13.65
CA VAL A 60 -26.96 10.58 14.47
C VAL A 60 -25.54 10.04 14.71
N PHE A 61 -24.69 9.97 13.68
CA PHE A 61 -23.31 9.56 13.84
C PHE A 61 -22.55 10.39 14.87
N ASN A 62 -22.67 11.72 14.81
CA ASN A 62 -21.98 12.60 15.75
C ASN A 62 -22.55 12.52 17.17
N GLU A 63 -23.86 12.31 17.32
CA GLU A 63 -24.51 12.10 18.62
C GLU A 63 -24.04 10.78 19.26
N GLU A 64 -24.04 9.67 18.51
CA GLU A 64 -23.55 8.38 19.00
C GLU A 64 -22.05 8.41 19.29
N LYS A 65 -21.26 9.04 18.42
CA LYS A 65 -19.81 9.19 18.62
C LYS A 65 -19.46 9.90 19.93
N LYS A 66 -20.26 10.88 20.36
CA LYS A 66 -20.04 11.60 21.63
C LYS A 66 -20.31 10.74 22.86
N LYS A 67 -21.10 9.66 22.72
CA LYS A 67 -21.42 8.73 23.82
C LYS A 67 -20.34 7.66 24.02
N ILE A 68 -19.43 7.50 23.06
CA ILE A 68 -18.37 6.48 23.13
C ILE A 68 -17.42 6.86 24.27
N ASN A 69 -17.21 5.93 25.20
CA ASN A 69 -16.17 6.07 26.20
C ASN A 69 -14.80 5.99 25.51
N THR A 70 -14.01 7.04 25.65
CA THR A 70 -12.68 7.15 25.05
C THR A 70 -11.54 6.81 26.01
N ASP A 71 -11.86 6.37 27.23
CA ASP A 71 -10.88 5.94 28.21
C ASP A 71 -10.23 4.63 27.75
N VAL A 72 -8.92 4.68 27.52
CA VAL A 72 -8.15 3.52 27.11
C VAL A 72 -7.65 2.81 28.37
N PRO A 73 -7.97 1.51 28.58
CA PRO A 73 -7.52 0.81 29.77
C PRO A 73 -5.98 0.73 29.83
N PRO A 74 -5.36 0.81 31.03
CA PRO A 74 -3.90 0.85 31.17
C PRO A 74 -3.14 -0.31 30.51
N GLY A 75 -3.74 -1.49 30.37
CA GLY A 75 -3.14 -2.65 29.68
C GLY A 75 -3.22 -2.63 28.15
N HIS A 76 -3.90 -1.64 27.56
CA HIS A 76 -4.05 -1.49 26.11
C HIS A 76 -3.04 -0.52 25.50
N VAL A 77 -2.20 0.10 26.35
CA VAL A 77 -1.09 0.96 25.94
C VAL A 77 0.20 0.32 26.41
N ILE A 78 1.04 -0.08 25.47
CA ILE A 78 2.33 -0.71 25.80
C ILE A 78 3.27 0.36 26.33
N ASN A 79 3.97 0.05 27.43
CA ASN A 79 4.94 0.97 27.99
C ASN A 79 6.12 1.16 27.02
N LYS A 80 6.42 2.41 26.67
CA LYS A 80 7.51 2.75 25.75
C LYS A 80 8.89 2.17 26.15
N LYS A 81 9.19 2.09 27.45
CA LYS A 81 10.44 1.50 27.96
C LYS A 81 10.51 0.01 27.61
N GLU A 82 9.42 -0.71 27.81
CA GLU A 82 9.29 -2.13 27.46
C GLU A 82 9.49 -2.35 25.96
N VAL A 83 8.93 -1.47 25.11
CA VAL A 83 9.15 -1.53 23.66
C VAL A 83 10.64 -1.44 23.32
N PHE A 84 11.37 -0.49 23.90
CA PHE A 84 12.82 -0.37 23.65
C PHE A 84 13.63 -1.56 24.15
N GLU A 85 13.31 -2.07 25.33
CA GLU A 85 13.96 -3.26 25.90
C GLU A 85 13.76 -4.46 24.99
N ASN A 86 12.53 -4.66 24.49
CA ASN A 86 12.21 -5.72 23.54
C ASN A 86 12.91 -5.54 22.19
N LEU A 87 12.91 -4.33 21.61
CA LEU A 87 13.61 -4.06 20.35
C LEU A 87 15.12 -4.32 20.45
N LYS A 88 15.74 -4.01 21.59
CA LYS A 88 17.15 -4.32 21.86
C LYS A 88 17.38 -5.82 22.05
N LYS A 89 16.53 -6.48 22.85
CA LYS A 89 16.60 -7.91 23.16
C LYS A 89 16.48 -8.77 21.89
N TYR A 90 15.52 -8.44 21.03
CA TYR A 90 15.20 -9.20 19.82
C TYR A 90 15.86 -8.64 18.55
N LYS A 91 16.88 -7.78 18.67
CA LYS A 91 17.54 -7.12 17.53
C LYS A 91 18.11 -8.08 16.48
N ASN A 92 18.40 -9.33 16.86
CA ASN A 92 18.96 -10.38 16.01
C ASN A 92 17.95 -11.50 15.72
N ASN A 93 16.68 -11.32 16.10
CA ASN A 93 15.62 -12.30 15.93
C ASN A 93 14.62 -11.82 14.88
N ASP A 94 13.86 -12.74 14.32
CA ASP A 94 12.64 -12.40 13.58
C ASP A 94 11.56 -11.96 14.58
N TYR A 95 10.85 -10.86 14.30
CA TYR A 95 9.77 -10.38 15.15
C TYR A 95 8.71 -9.59 14.38
N VAL A 96 7.53 -9.46 14.98
CA VAL A 96 6.51 -8.49 14.61
C VAL A 96 6.22 -7.64 15.84
N ALA A 97 6.33 -6.32 15.71
CA ALA A 97 6.03 -5.37 16.77
C ALA A 97 4.95 -4.38 16.29
N TRP A 98 3.89 -4.27 17.07
CA TRP A 98 2.81 -3.32 16.80
C TRP A 98 3.16 -1.95 17.36
N ILE A 99 3.19 -0.93 16.49
CA ILE A 99 3.49 0.45 16.87
C ILE A 99 2.20 1.25 17.07
N GLY A 100 1.11 0.85 16.42
CA GLY A 100 -0.24 1.42 16.58
C GLY A 100 -0.94 1.60 15.24
N HIS A 101 -2.28 1.50 15.23
CA HIS A 101 -3.09 1.42 14.00
C HIS A 101 -2.58 0.29 13.09
N ALA A 102 -2.42 0.53 11.79
CA ALA A 102 -1.83 -0.40 10.83
C ALA A 102 -0.29 -0.34 10.75
N THR A 103 0.37 0.38 11.67
CA THR A 103 1.83 0.48 11.71
C THR A 103 2.46 -0.68 12.48
N PHE A 104 3.13 -1.58 11.74
CA PHE A 104 3.92 -2.67 12.29
C PHE A 104 5.38 -2.53 11.89
N LEU A 105 6.28 -2.91 12.78
CA LEU A 105 7.66 -3.27 12.45
C LEU A 105 7.74 -4.78 12.30
N ILE A 106 8.20 -5.26 11.15
CA ILE A 106 8.36 -6.69 10.88
C ILE A 106 9.82 -6.92 10.54
N LYS A 107 10.54 -7.64 11.39
CA LYS A 107 11.93 -8.03 11.13
C LYS A 107 11.98 -9.48 10.69
N LEU A 108 12.58 -9.72 9.53
CA LEU A 108 12.80 -11.04 8.94
C LEU A 108 14.26 -11.12 8.44
N GLY A 109 15.09 -11.85 9.18
CA GLY A 109 16.54 -11.88 8.98
C GLY A 109 17.16 -10.48 9.09
N ASN A 110 17.81 -10.05 8.01
CA ASN A 110 18.46 -8.74 7.95
C ASN A 110 17.55 -7.62 7.41
N THR A 111 16.29 -7.92 7.08
CA THR A 111 15.34 -6.94 6.53
C THR A 111 14.33 -6.53 7.59
N THR A 112 14.28 -5.23 7.89
CA THR A 112 13.24 -4.61 8.72
C THR A 112 12.26 -3.88 7.83
N ILE A 113 10.98 -4.23 7.97
CA ILE A 113 9.85 -3.69 7.21
C ILE A 113 9.06 -2.76 8.14
N ILE A 114 8.53 -1.66 7.60
CA ILE A 114 7.46 -0.89 8.23
C ILE A 114 6.23 -0.86 7.33
N THR A 115 5.05 -1.06 7.90
CA THR A 115 3.77 -1.02 7.18
C THR A 115 3.01 0.26 7.51
N ASP A 116 2.35 0.87 6.53
CA ASP A 116 1.43 2.01 6.69
C ASP A 116 1.78 2.98 7.84
N PRO A 117 3.01 3.55 7.87
CA PRO A 117 3.48 4.26 9.03
C PRO A 117 2.77 5.58 9.24
N VAL A 118 2.10 5.70 10.39
CA VAL A 118 1.42 6.92 10.82
C VAL A 118 1.73 7.20 12.30
N PHE A 119 2.51 8.27 12.51
CA PHE A 119 2.99 8.70 13.82
C PHE A 119 2.33 10.00 14.30
N GLU A 120 1.47 10.59 13.48
CA GLU A 120 0.83 11.87 13.76
C GLU A 120 -0.38 11.72 14.67
N LYS A 121 -0.79 12.79 15.35
CA LYS A 121 -1.98 12.77 16.22
C LYS A 121 -3.30 12.81 15.44
N ASN A 122 -3.33 13.50 14.30
CA ASN A 122 -4.54 13.78 13.51
C ASN A 122 -4.48 13.12 12.13
N MET A 123 -5.50 12.32 11.79
CA MET A 123 -5.59 11.54 10.54
C MET A 123 -6.54 12.20 9.54
N GLY A 124 -6.11 13.33 9.01
CA GLY A 124 -6.85 14.02 7.96
C GLY A 124 -6.10 15.23 7.42
N PRO A 125 -6.71 15.97 6.48
CA PRO A 125 -6.08 17.14 5.91
C PRO A 125 -5.89 18.22 6.98
N LEU A 126 -4.67 18.73 7.11
CA LEU A 126 -4.29 19.76 8.09
C LEU A 126 -4.67 19.33 9.52
N ILE A 127 -5.61 20.05 10.15
CA ILE A 127 -6.14 19.82 11.49
C ILE A 127 -7.53 19.16 11.50
N PHE A 128 -8.09 18.90 10.32
CA PHE A 128 -9.37 18.21 10.17
C PHE A 128 -9.13 16.71 10.20
N GLY A 129 -10.03 15.95 10.84
CA GLY A 129 -9.96 14.50 10.90
C GLY A 129 -10.07 13.93 12.31
N PRO A 130 -10.15 12.60 12.43
CA PRO A 130 -10.09 11.92 13.72
C PRO A 130 -8.70 12.09 14.34
N LYS A 131 -8.69 12.30 15.66
CA LYS A 131 -7.48 12.24 16.47
C LYS A 131 -7.36 10.84 17.07
N ARG A 132 -6.15 10.28 17.09
CA ARG A 132 -5.91 9.02 17.79
C ARG A 132 -6.05 9.18 19.30
N TYR A 133 -6.54 8.14 19.96
CA TYR A 133 -6.68 8.08 21.43
C TYR A 133 -5.42 7.56 22.12
N VAL A 134 -4.66 6.68 21.44
CA VAL A 134 -3.42 6.08 21.95
C VAL A 134 -2.28 6.53 21.06
N ASP A 135 -1.23 7.10 21.66
CA ASP A 135 -0.02 7.51 20.94
C ASP A 135 0.71 6.29 20.34
N PRO A 136 1.54 6.47 19.30
CA PRO A 136 2.39 5.38 18.82
C PRO A 136 3.30 4.85 19.95
N ALA A 137 3.58 3.55 19.93
CA ALA A 137 4.36 2.88 20.98
C ALA A 137 5.78 3.47 21.17
N ILE A 138 6.34 4.03 20.10
CA ILE A 138 7.61 4.79 20.07
C ILE A 138 7.48 5.94 19.05
N ASN A 139 8.34 6.95 19.15
CA ASN A 139 8.36 8.07 18.19
C ASN A 139 8.97 7.64 16.85
N LEU A 140 8.66 8.39 15.79
CA LEU A 140 9.22 8.16 14.46
C LEU A 140 10.76 8.19 14.44
N SER A 141 11.37 9.08 15.23
CA SER A 141 12.83 9.20 15.35
C SER A 141 13.50 8.06 16.13
N GLU A 142 12.70 7.18 16.73
CA GLU A 142 13.16 6.12 17.63
C GLU A 142 12.99 4.72 17.02
N ILE A 143 12.41 4.63 15.82
CA ILE A 143 12.27 3.35 15.11
C ILE A 143 13.67 2.82 14.70
N PRO A 144 13.87 1.50 14.63
CA PRO A 144 15.11 0.93 14.12
C PRO A 144 15.31 1.23 12.63
N GLU A 145 16.48 0.93 12.09
CA GLU A 145 16.74 1.04 10.66
C GLU A 145 15.71 0.25 9.85
N ILE A 146 15.10 0.93 8.87
CA ILE A 146 14.08 0.38 7.99
C ILE A 146 14.68 0.19 6.60
N ASN A 147 14.53 -1.02 6.06
CA ASN A 147 14.98 -1.36 4.70
C ASN A 147 13.83 -1.30 3.69
N LEU A 148 12.60 -1.60 4.14
CA LEU A 148 11.42 -1.73 3.28
C LEU A 148 10.21 -1.03 3.92
N PHE A 149 9.54 -0.18 3.15
CA PHE A 149 8.29 0.47 3.50
C PHE A 149 7.18 -0.10 2.62
N LEU A 150 6.13 -0.61 3.24
CA LEU A 150 4.93 -1.10 2.56
C LEU A 150 3.77 -0.13 2.79
N LEU A 151 3.15 0.33 1.70
CA LEU A 151 1.94 1.14 1.74
C LEU A 151 0.77 0.35 1.13
N THR A 152 -0.36 0.21 1.82
CA THR A 152 -1.52 -0.53 1.29
C THR A 152 -2.43 0.35 0.44
N HIS A 153 -2.69 1.58 0.86
CA HIS A 153 -3.60 2.51 0.19
C HIS A 153 -3.38 3.95 0.65
N ASN A 154 -4.20 4.89 0.16
CA ASN A 154 -3.93 6.32 0.29
C ASN A 154 -4.70 7.05 1.39
N HIS A 155 -5.48 6.39 2.25
CA HIS A 155 -6.24 7.11 3.30
C HIS A 155 -5.30 7.77 4.31
N TYR A 156 -5.80 8.78 5.03
CA TYR A 156 -4.97 9.64 5.88
C TYR A 156 -4.36 8.92 7.09
N ASP A 157 -4.98 7.85 7.54
CA ASP A 157 -4.56 6.97 8.62
C ASP A 157 -3.60 5.84 8.18
N HIS A 158 -3.28 5.74 6.88
CA HIS A 158 -2.26 4.83 6.33
C HIS A 158 -1.14 5.58 5.59
N LEU A 159 -1.50 6.63 4.84
CA LEU A 159 -0.60 7.50 4.11
C LEU A 159 -0.46 8.88 4.79
N SER A 160 0.48 8.98 5.71
CA SER A 160 0.83 10.24 6.39
C SER A 160 1.93 11.00 5.65
N THR A 161 1.59 12.13 5.02
CA THR A 161 2.58 12.99 4.35
C THR A 161 3.62 13.55 5.33
N ARG A 162 3.22 13.87 6.57
CA ARG A 162 4.16 14.34 7.61
C ARG A 162 5.14 13.24 8.02
N THR A 163 4.65 11.99 8.15
CA THR A 163 5.51 10.84 8.43
C THR A 163 6.49 10.60 7.29
N ILE A 164 6.03 10.62 6.03
CA ILE A 164 6.89 10.49 4.85
C ILE A 164 7.96 11.59 4.83
N GLN A 165 7.59 12.85 5.06
CA GLN A 165 8.51 13.99 5.09
C GLN A 165 9.62 13.79 6.13
N ARG A 166 9.24 13.43 7.36
CA ARG A 166 10.13 13.29 8.52
C ARG A 166 10.78 11.91 8.65
N PHE A 167 10.53 11.01 7.71
CA PHE A 167 11.00 9.63 7.78
C PHE A 167 12.53 9.58 7.78
N PRO A 168 13.18 8.96 8.78
CA PRO A 168 14.64 9.03 8.93
C PRO A 168 15.41 8.22 7.85
N TYR A 169 14.81 7.17 7.29
CA TYR A 169 15.48 6.24 6.36
C TYR A 169 15.06 6.46 4.91
N LYS A 170 15.51 7.56 4.29
CA LYS A 170 15.17 7.92 2.89
C LYS A 170 15.71 6.96 1.83
N LYS A 171 16.66 6.10 2.21
CA LYS A 171 17.22 5.04 1.36
C LYS A 171 16.41 3.74 1.39
N ALA A 172 15.40 3.64 2.26
CA ALA A 172 14.52 2.48 2.30
C ALA A 172 13.79 2.32 0.96
N LYS A 173 13.63 1.07 0.52
CA LYS A 173 12.81 0.74 -0.65
C LYS A 173 11.34 0.95 -0.31
N ILE A 174 10.61 1.60 -1.18
CA ILE A 174 9.17 1.80 -1.04
C ILE A 174 8.42 0.90 -2.01
N LEU A 175 7.49 0.11 -1.50
CA LEU A 175 6.49 -0.60 -2.30
C LEU A 175 5.12 0.01 -2.00
N ALA A 176 4.51 0.59 -3.02
CA ALA A 176 3.24 1.30 -2.91
C ALA A 176 2.30 0.90 -4.06
N PRO A 177 0.97 1.09 -3.93
CA PRO A 177 0.05 0.82 -5.02
C PRO A 177 0.27 1.79 -6.20
N LEU A 178 -0.23 1.41 -7.38
CA LEU A 178 -0.24 2.26 -8.57
C LEU A 178 -0.72 3.69 -8.29
N LYS A 179 0.01 4.66 -8.88
CA LYS A 179 -0.20 6.11 -8.81
C LYS A 179 0.06 6.79 -7.45
N LEU A 180 0.88 6.19 -6.58
CA LEU A 180 1.29 6.76 -5.30
C LEU A 180 2.77 7.13 -5.17
N ALA A 181 3.64 6.77 -6.12
CA ALA A 181 5.08 7.02 -6.05
C ALA A 181 5.43 8.51 -5.86
N LYS A 182 4.64 9.42 -6.44
CA LYS A 182 4.87 10.87 -6.32
C LYS A 182 4.85 11.38 -4.88
N TYR A 183 4.15 10.70 -3.95
CA TYR A 183 4.19 11.06 -2.54
C TYR A 183 5.55 10.82 -1.91
N PHE A 184 6.30 9.84 -2.41
CA PHE A 184 7.61 9.46 -1.89
C PHE A 184 8.74 10.20 -2.62
N THR A 185 8.74 10.18 -3.95
CA THR A 185 9.82 10.78 -4.75
C THR A 185 9.97 12.28 -4.51
N ARG A 186 8.85 13.02 -4.37
CA ARG A 186 8.88 14.44 -4.00
C ARG A 186 9.41 14.73 -2.59
N ASN A 187 9.50 13.70 -1.73
CA ASN A 187 9.96 13.79 -0.35
C ASN A 187 11.31 13.08 -0.13
N GLY A 188 12.10 12.91 -1.20
CA GLY A 188 13.51 12.51 -1.12
C GLY A 188 13.77 11.01 -1.12
N PHE A 189 12.76 10.17 -1.41
CA PHE A 189 12.96 8.74 -1.61
C PHE A 189 13.38 8.46 -3.06
N SER A 190 14.46 7.69 -3.23
CA SER A 190 15.01 7.37 -4.55
C SER A 190 14.61 5.99 -5.08
N ASP A 191 14.28 5.03 -4.20
CA ASP A 191 13.89 3.67 -4.57
C ASP A 191 12.40 3.44 -4.28
N VAL A 192 11.55 3.70 -5.27
CA VAL A 192 10.09 3.64 -5.15
C VAL A 192 9.53 2.81 -6.29
N ASN A 193 8.85 1.71 -5.96
CA ASN A 193 8.15 0.87 -6.92
C ASN A 193 6.64 0.97 -6.68
N GLU A 194 5.91 1.32 -7.73
CA GLU A 194 4.47 1.13 -7.76
C GLU A 194 4.17 -0.32 -8.14
N MET A 195 3.23 -0.94 -7.43
CA MET A 195 2.80 -2.31 -7.64
C MET A 195 1.32 -2.34 -8.02
N ASP A 196 1.01 -3.21 -8.96
CA ASP A 196 -0.33 -3.65 -9.27
C ASP A 196 -0.69 -4.95 -8.50
N TRP A 197 -1.94 -5.38 -8.57
CA TRP A 197 -2.33 -6.68 -8.01
C TRP A 197 -1.61 -7.82 -8.71
N TYR A 198 -1.14 -8.76 -7.89
CA TYR A 198 -0.32 -9.91 -8.24
C TYR A 198 1.11 -9.60 -8.71
N ASP A 199 1.54 -8.34 -8.69
CA ASP A 199 2.95 -8.01 -8.86
C ASP A 199 3.78 -8.61 -7.73
N GLU A 200 4.94 -9.16 -8.09
CA GLU A 200 5.91 -9.71 -7.16
C GLU A 200 7.24 -8.96 -7.26
N ILE A 201 7.77 -8.53 -6.12
CA ILE A 201 9.09 -7.90 -6.03
C ILE A 201 9.92 -8.63 -4.98
N LYS A 202 11.13 -9.03 -5.37
CA LYS A 202 12.13 -9.55 -4.43
C LYS A 202 12.90 -8.41 -3.79
N VAL A 203 13.02 -8.44 -2.47
CA VAL A 203 13.78 -7.47 -1.66
C VAL A 203 14.66 -8.25 -0.71
N ASN A 204 15.97 -8.29 -0.97
CA ASN A 204 16.89 -9.21 -0.29
C ASN A 204 16.38 -10.66 -0.39
N ASP A 205 16.21 -11.32 0.77
CA ASP A 205 15.67 -12.69 0.87
C ASP A 205 14.13 -12.75 0.92
N LEU A 206 13.44 -11.61 0.81
CA LEU A 206 11.98 -11.53 0.86
C LEU A 206 11.39 -11.59 -0.55
N LYS A 207 10.25 -12.27 -0.69
CA LYS A 207 9.35 -12.07 -1.81
C LYS A 207 8.11 -11.32 -1.31
N ILE A 208 7.83 -10.17 -1.91
CA ILE A 208 6.67 -9.35 -1.60
C ILE A 208 5.71 -9.40 -2.77
N THR A 209 4.48 -9.82 -2.52
CA THR A 209 3.40 -9.84 -3.52
C THR A 209 2.30 -8.89 -3.08
N MET A 210 1.91 -7.95 -3.93
CA MET A 210 0.68 -7.17 -3.69
C MET A 210 -0.50 -8.01 -4.14
N VAL A 211 -1.51 -8.19 -3.30
CA VAL A 211 -2.72 -8.97 -3.61
C VAL A 211 -3.98 -8.11 -3.44
N PRO A 212 -5.09 -8.47 -4.09
CA PRO A 212 -6.31 -7.66 -4.02
C PRO A 212 -6.86 -7.47 -2.61
N ALA A 213 -7.63 -6.40 -2.44
CA ALA A 213 -8.43 -6.10 -1.26
C ALA A 213 -9.76 -5.46 -1.67
N VAL A 214 -10.79 -5.59 -0.83
CA VAL A 214 -12.09 -4.94 -1.03
C VAL A 214 -12.11 -3.62 -0.27
N HIS A 215 -11.65 -2.57 -0.92
CA HIS A 215 -11.55 -1.24 -0.31
C HIS A 215 -11.73 -0.13 -1.35
N TRP A 216 -11.18 1.04 -1.06
CA TRP A 216 -11.21 2.21 -1.93
C TRP A 216 -10.08 3.16 -1.55
N SER A 217 -9.91 4.23 -2.34
CA SER A 217 -8.89 5.24 -2.08
C SER A 217 -9.48 6.65 -2.23
N LYS A 218 -9.10 7.59 -1.37
CA LYS A 218 -9.47 9.01 -1.45
C LYS A 218 -8.68 9.87 -0.48
N ARG A 219 -8.29 11.06 -0.93
CA ARG A 219 -7.67 12.09 -0.07
C ARG A 219 -8.25 13.48 -0.29
N SER A 220 -8.78 13.74 -1.47
CA SER A 220 -9.40 15.02 -1.84
C SER A 220 -10.83 14.81 -2.32
N LEU A 221 -11.53 15.90 -2.61
CA LEU A 221 -12.93 15.85 -3.03
C LEU A 221 -13.12 15.15 -4.38
N TRP A 222 -12.06 15.05 -5.20
CA TRP A 222 -12.12 14.66 -6.62
C TRP A 222 -11.12 13.55 -7.00
N ASP A 223 -10.60 12.78 -6.02
CA ASP A 223 -9.64 11.70 -6.27
C ASP A 223 -10.10 10.32 -5.82
N THR A 224 -11.40 10.12 -5.59
CA THR A 224 -11.97 8.81 -5.31
C THR A 224 -11.48 7.78 -6.32
N ASN A 225 -10.85 6.72 -5.83
CA ASN A 225 -10.30 5.59 -6.56
C ASN A 225 -9.29 5.94 -7.65
N LYS A 226 -8.67 7.13 -7.61
CA LYS A 226 -7.63 7.50 -8.59
C LYS A 226 -6.29 6.81 -8.36
N THR A 227 -6.09 6.20 -7.20
CA THR A 227 -4.91 5.37 -6.89
C THR A 227 -5.36 3.98 -6.47
N LEU A 228 -4.50 2.98 -6.69
CA LEU A 228 -4.82 1.60 -6.31
C LEU A 228 -4.74 1.43 -4.78
N TRP A 229 -5.23 0.29 -4.30
CA TRP A 229 -5.10 -0.22 -2.93
C TRP A 229 -4.83 -1.72 -2.99
N GLY A 230 -4.22 -2.32 -1.96
CA GLY A 230 -3.98 -3.77 -1.93
C GLY A 230 -3.37 -4.24 -0.62
N SER A 231 -3.46 -5.54 -0.37
CA SER A 231 -2.80 -6.21 0.75
C SER A 231 -1.41 -6.71 0.32
N PHE A 232 -0.56 -7.06 1.28
CA PHE A 232 0.75 -7.66 0.98
C PHE A 232 0.85 -9.07 1.53
N LEU A 233 1.32 -10.00 0.68
CA LEU A 233 1.88 -11.28 1.09
C LEU A 233 3.41 -11.14 1.17
N ILE A 234 3.95 -11.37 2.36
CA ILE A 234 5.39 -11.27 2.68
C ILE A 234 5.89 -12.69 2.92
N GLU A 235 6.77 -13.18 2.06
CA GLU A 235 7.33 -14.53 2.14
C GLU A 235 8.83 -14.47 2.46
N TYR A 236 9.25 -15.23 3.48
CA TYR A 236 10.66 -15.35 3.90
C TYR A 236 10.94 -16.78 4.37
N LYS A 237 11.80 -17.51 3.65
CA LYS A 237 12.11 -18.93 3.93
C LYS A 237 10.80 -19.75 4.04
N ASN A 238 10.52 -20.31 5.21
CA ASN A 238 9.31 -21.08 5.52
C ASN A 238 8.20 -20.25 6.21
N LYS A 239 8.34 -18.92 6.29
CA LYS A 239 7.36 -18.01 6.90
C LYS A 239 6.57 -17.27 5.82
N LYS A 240 5.27 -17.09 6.07
CA LYS A 240 4.40 -16.21 5.29
C LYS A 240 3.64 -15.30 6.24
N ILE A 241 3.64 -14.00 5.96
CA ILE A 241 2.88 -13.00 6.70
C ILE A 241 1.94 -12.33 5.69
N PHE A 242 0.65 -12.31 6.01
CA PHE A 242 -0.34 -11.56 5.25
C PHE A 242 -0.63 -10.25 6.00
N PHE A 243 -0.27 -9.13 5.39
CA PHE A 243 -0.63 -7.81 5.87
C PHE A 243 -1.84 -7.32 5.08
N ALA A 244 -3.01 -7.47 5.67
CA ALA A 244 -4.27 -7.05 5.08
C ALA A 244 -4.32 -5.52 4.94
N CYS A 245 -4.76 -5.04 3.79
CA CYS A 245 -5.35 -3.71 3.69
C CYS A 245 -6.58 -3.63 4.62
N ASP A 246 -7.05 -2.42 4.91
CA ASP A 246 -8.44 -2.26 5.31
C ASP A 246 -9.33 -2.93 4.25
N THR A 247 -10.12 -3.92 4.63
CA THR A 247 -10.92 -4.74 3.70
C THR A 247 -12.07 -5.46 4.40
#